data_AF-A0A926N3Q7-F1
#
_entry.id   AF-A0A926N3Q7-F1
#
_cell.length_a   1.000
_cell.length_b   1.000
_cell.length_c   1.000
_cell.angle_alpha   90.00
_cell.angle_beta   90.00
_cell.angle_gamma   90.00
#
_symmetry.space_group_name_H-M   'P 1'
#
loop_
_entity.id
_entity.type
_entity.pdbx_description
1 polymer ?
#
loop_
_entity_poly.entity_id
_entity_poly.type
_entity_poly.pdbx_seq_one_letter_code
_entity_poly.pdbx_strand_id
1 'polypeptide(L)' 'MAKKTHIKVRMVPESNPDSRFIYYAKKPTKGEKAKDKLKLKKYNPNTRKHEFFVEKKLPPHSK' A
#
# COMPACT_ATOMS: atom_id res chain seq x y z
N MET A 1 -19.24 2.19 -17.94
CA MET A 1 -18.89 2.53 -16.54
C MET A 1 -17.64 3.39 -16.51
N ALA A 2 -17.67 4.54 -15.83
CA ALA A 2 -16.47 5.35 -15.63
C ALA A 2 -15.49 4.59 -14.70
N LYS A 3 -14.25 4.38 -15.17
CA LYS A 3 -13.19 3.78 -14.34
C LYS A 3 -12.93 4.70 -13.14
N LYS A 4 -12.89 4.14 -11.93
CA LYS A 4 -12.58 4.89 -10.70
C LYS A 4 -11.24 5.61 -10.87
N THR A 5 -11.20 6.89 -10.49
CA THR A 5 -10.02 7.75 -10.63
C THR A 5 -8.91 7.39 -9.63
N HIS A 6 -9.28 6.75 -8.52
CA HIS A 6 -8.37 6.34 -7.45
C HIS A 6 -8.62 4.89 -7.04
N ILE A 7 -7.54 4.15 -6.82
CA ILE A 7 -7.53 2.79 -6.26
C ILE A 7 -6.99 2.83 -4.83
N LYS A 8 -7.63 2.09 -3.92
CA LYS A 8 -7.06 1.82 -2.60
C LYS A 8 -5.95 0.79 -2.76
N VAL A 9 -4.78 1.06 -2.21
CA VAL A 9 -3.63 0.15 -2.22
C VAL A 9 -3.22 -0.21 -0.81
N ARG A 10 -2.65 -1.41 -0.68
CA ARG A 10 -2.17 -1.95 0.58
C ARG A 10 -0.69 -1.59 0.75
N MET A 11 -0.29 -1.07 1.89
CA MET A 11 1.13 -0.89 2.21
C MET A 11 1.51 -1.85 3.32
N VAL A 12 2.49 -2.71 3.03
CA VAL A 12 3.03 -3.70 3.98
C VAL A 12 4.48 -3.35 4.32
N PRO A 13 4.97 -3.69 5.52
CA PRO A 13 6.36 -3.44 5.86
C PRO A 13 7.29 -4.28 4.97
N GLU A 14 8.42 -3.70 4.58
CA GLU A 14 9.43 -4.38 3.75
C GLU A 14 10.10 -5.55 4.50
N SER A 15 10.36 -5.36 5.79
CA SER A 15 11.00 -6.37 6.65
C SER A 15 10.12 -7.58 6.94
N ASN A 16 8.79 -7.39 6.96
CA ASN A 16 7.85 -8.48 7.21
C ASN A 16 6.52 -8.24 6.46
N PRO A 17 6.34 -8.83 5.26
CA PRO A 17 5.15 -8.61 4.43
C PRO A 17 3.88 -9.26 5.01
N ASP A 18 3.98 -10.22 5.93
CA ASP A 18 2.87 -10.93 6.58
C ASP A 18 2.47 -10.30 7.93
N SER A 19 3.07 -9.16 8.29
CA SER A 19 2.68 -8.41 9.47
C SER A 19 1.21 -8.03 9.44
N ARG A 20 0.54 -8.13 10.60
CA ARG A 20 -0.86 -7.67 10.78
C ARG A 20 -1.00 -6.15 10.63
N PHE A 21 0.09 -5.40 10.75
CA PHE A 21 0.08 -3.94 10.64
C PHE A 21 0.24 -3.50 9.20
N ILE A 22 -0.87 -3.06 8.63
CA ILE A 22 -1.00 -2.69 7.23
C ILE A 22 -1.60 -1.29 7.16
N TYR A 23 -1.05 -0.45 6.29
CA TYR A 23 -1.61 0.86 5.99
C TYR A 23 -2.33 0.86 4.64
N TYR A 24 -3.32 1.73 4.49
CA TYR A 24 -4.01 1.94 3.22
C TYR A 24 -3.68 3.33 2.67
N ALA A 25 -3.44 3.40 1.36
CA ALA A 25 -3.27 4.64 0.64
C ALA A 25 -4.21 4.69 -0.57
N LYS A 26 -4.58 5.90 -1.00
CA LYS A 26 -5.30 6.11 -2.27
C LYS A 26 -4.28 6.51 -3.33
N LYS A 27 -4.25 5.77 -4.43
CA LYS A 27 -3.36 6.03 -5.56
C LYS A 27 -4.18 6.41 -6.79
N PRO A 28 -3.79 7.45 -7.54
CA PRO A 28 -4.43 7.75 -8.81
C PRO A 28 -4.19 6.62 -9.81
N THR A 29 -5.21 6.31 -10.62
CA THR A 29 -5.13 5.24 -11.63
C THR A 29 -4.59 5.70 -12.98
N LYS A 30 -4.46 7.01 -13.17
CA LYS A 30 -4.05 7.65 -14.43
C LYS A 30 -2.86 8.58 -14.18
N GLY A 31 -2.01 8.76 -15.19
CA GLY A 31 -0.83 9.63 -15.17
C GLY A 31 0.48 8.90 -14.88
N GLU A 32 1.61 9.61 -14.97
CA GLU A 32 2.96 9.06 -14.74
C GLU A 32 3.12 8.48 -13.33
N LYS A 33 2.58 9.19 -12.33
CA LYS A 33 2.60 8.78 -10.91
C LYS A 33 1.87 7.47 -10.60
N ALA A 34 1.09 6.94 -11.54
CA ALA A 34 0.43 5.64 -11.39
C ALA A 34 1.41 4.46 -11.55
N LYS A 35 2.50 4.66 -12.32
CA LYS A 35 3.50 3.61 -12.62
C LYS A 35 4.46 3.40 -11.44
N ASP A 36 4.75 4.45 -10.68
CA ASP A 36 5.70 4.39 -9.57
C ASP A 36 5.10 3.66 -8.36
N LYS A 37 5.86 2.75 -7.76
CA LYS A 37 5.45 2.05 -6.52
C LYS A 37 5.66 2.95 -5.32
N LEU A 38 4.64 3.08 -4.48
CA LEU A 38 4.76 3.84 -3.23
C LEU A 38 5.70 3.14 -2.24
N LYS A 39 6.69 3.90 -1.75
CA LYS A 39 7.55 3.53 -0.62
C LYS A 39 7.56 4.68 0.37
N LEU A 40 7.08 4.44 1.59
CA LEU A 40 6.97 5.47 2.62
C LEU A 40 7.52 4.95 3.95
N LYS A 41 8.24 5.80 4.69
CA LYS A 41 8.59 5.51 6.09
C LYS A 41 7.36 5.71 6.97
N LYS A 42 6.91 4.65 7.64
CA LYS A 42 5.78 4.67 8.58
C LYS A 42 6.16 3.97 9.87
N TYR A 43 5.52 4.36 10.95
CA TYR A 43 5.71 3.72 12.24
C TYR A 43 5.13 2.30 12.21
N ASN A 44 5.89 1.31 12.64
CA ASN A 44 5.42 -0.05 12.82
C ASN A 44 5.24 -0.33 14.33
N PRO A 45 4.00 -0.50 14.83
CA PRO A 45 3.76 -0.81 16.24
C PRO A 45 4.39 -2.13 16.71
N ASN A 46 4.63 -3.08 15.80
CA ASN A 46 5.23 -4.37 16.13
C ASN A 46 6.71 -4.24 16.52
N THR A 47 7.49 -3.49 15.73
CA THR A 47 8.93 -3.30 15.97
C THR A 47 9.24 -2.02 16.74
N ARG A 48 8.21 -1.19 16.98
CA ARG A 48 8.28 0.13 17.64
C ARG A 48 9.23 1.12 16.96
N LYS A 49 9.46 0.94 15.66
CA LYS A 49 10.39 1.74 14.85
C LYS A 49 9.71 2.22 13.58
N HIS A 50 10.28 3.24 12.95
CA HIS A 50 9.88 3.66 11.62
C HIS A 50 10.55 2.78 10.57
N GLU A 51 9.75 2.08 9.78
CA GLU A 51 10.20 1.16 8.74
C GLU A 51 9.66 1.60 7.39
N PHE A 52 10.29 1.10 6.32
CA PHE A 52 9.77 1.30 4.97
C PHE A 52 8.57 0.39 4.74
N PHE A 53 7.47 0.99 4.31
CA PHE A 53 6.28 0.30 3.86
C PHE A 53 6.18 0.40 2.34
N VAL A 54 5.95 -0.73 1.69
CA VAL A 54 5.92 -0.89 0.24
C VAL A 54 4.50 -1.23 -0.23
N GLU A 55 4.12 -0.64 -1.36
CA GLU A 55 2.87 -0.94 -2.05
C GLU A 55 2.76 -2.41 -2.47
N LYS A 56 1.65 -3.05 -2.11
CA LYS A 56 1.18 -4.34 -2.59
C LYS A 56 -0.27 -4.21 -3.06
N LYS A 57 -0.66 -5.11 -3.97
CA LYS A 57 -2.06 -5.21 -4.41
C LYS A 57 -2.93 -5.57 -3.21
N LEU A 58 -4.16 -5.03 -3.21
CA LEU A 58 -5.19 -5.53 -2.29
C LEU A 58 -5.44 -7.01 -2.59
N PRO A 59 -5.67 -7.83 -1.55
CA PRO A 59 -6.17 -9.17 -1.79
C PRO A 59 -7.49 -9.07 -2.58
N PRO A 60 -7.73 -9.97 -3.54
CA PRO A 60 -9.03 -10.04 -4.18
C PRO A 60 -10.07 -10.25 -3.09
N HIS A 61 -11.10 -9.41 -3.06
CA HIS A 61 -12.27 -9.76 -2.27
C HIS A 61 -12.88 -10.97 -2.98
N SER A 62 -13.02 -12.10 -2.28
CA SER A 62 -13.33 -13.38 -2.93
C SER A 62 -14.75 -13.42 -3.48
N LYS A 63 -14.79 -14.07 -4.66
CA LYS A 63 -15.87 -14.58 -5.52
C LYS A 63 -16.86 -13.56 -6.10
#